data_AF-A0A329T5Z5-F1
#
_entry.id   AF-A0A329T5Z5-F1
#
_cell.length_a   1.000
_cell.length_b   1.000
_cell.length_c   1.000
_cell.angle_alpha   90.00
_cell.angle_beta   90.00
_cell.angle_gamma   90.00
#
_symmetry.space_group_name_H-M   'P 1'
#
loop_
_entity.id
_entity.type
_entity.pdbx_description
1 polymer ?
#
loop_
_entity_poly.entity_id
_entity_poly.type
_entity_poly.pdbx_seq_one_letter_code
_entity_poly.pdbx_strand_id
1 'polypeptide(L)' 'MATYEPRGDKSSHRTERRIAGPLPEYNRFDEYTGADYYRCRRCGAEALRRIDLEACCES' A
#
# COMPACT_ATOMS: atom_id res chain seq x y z
N MET A 1 2.34 0.31 40.41
CA MET A 1 2.52 1.16 39.21
C MET A 1 2.01 0.36 38.03
N ALA A 2 0.91 0.78 37.40
CA ALA A 2 0.38 0.10 36.22
C ALA A 2 1.30 0.41 35.03
N THR A 3 2.13 -0.55 34.63
CA THR A 3 2.89 -0.47 33.38
C THR A 3 1.89 -0.52 32.24
N TYR A 4 1.59 0.64 31.65
CA TYR A 4 0.84 0.73 30.42
C TYR A 4 1.75 0.21 29.30
N GLU A 5 1.65 -1.09 29.01
CA GLU A 5 2.25 -1.66 27.81
C GLU A 5 1.51 -1.06 26.62
N PRO A 6 2.15 -0.24 25.76
CA PRO A 6 1.51 0.15 24.52
C PRO A 6 1.31 -1.14 23.73
N ARG A 7 0.04 -1.55 23.55
CA ARG A 7 -0.34 -2.53 22.54
C ARG A 7 0.08 -1.92 21.21
N GLY A 8 1.31 -2.18 20.81
CA GLY A 8 1.85 -1.79 19.53
C GLY A 8 0.95 -2.42 18.49
N ASP A 9 0.15 -1.58 17.86
CA ASP A 9 -0.76 -1.91 16.79
C ASP A 9 0.08 -2.37 15.59
N LYS A 10 0.46 -3.65 15.58
CA LYS A 10 1.26 -4.27 14.52
C LYS A 10 0.45 -4.50 13.24
N SER A 11 -0.78 -3.94 13.15
CA SER A 11 -1.64 -4.08 11.98
C SER A 11 -1.14 -3.22 10.83
N SER A 12 -0.80 -1.95 11.08
CA SER A 12 -0.41 -1.01 10.02
C SER A 12 0.87 -1.43 9.29
N HIS A 13 1.86 -1.94 10.02
CA HIS A 13 3.19 -2.24 9.48
C HIS A 13 3.22 -3.42 8.49
N ARG A 14 2.22 -4.31 8.53
CA ARG A 14 2.09 -5.43 7.57
C ARG A 14 1.60 -4.94 6.21
N THR A 15 0.70 -3.97 6.22
CA THR A 15 0.07 -3.42 5.02
C THR A 15 1.06 -2.57 4.21
N GLU A 16 1.89 -1.77 4.89
CA GLU A 16 2.94 -0.97 4.22
C GLU A 16 3.99 -1.83 3.52
N ARG A 17 4.30 -3.01 4.07
CA ARG A 17 5.22 -3.95 3.41
C ARG A 17 4.59 -4.65 2.21
N ARG A 18 3.26 -4.70 2.12
CA ARG A 18 2.54 -5.40 1.05
C ARG A 18 2.23 -4.49 -0.13
N ILE A 19 2.00 -3.20 0.11
CA ILE A 19 1.70 -2.24 -0.96
C ILE A 19 3.01 -1.63 -1.48
N ALA A 20 3.26 -1.77 -2.77
CA ALA A 20 4.32 -1.11 -3.50
C ALA A 20 3.77 0.16 -4.15
N GLY A 21 4.49 1.28 -4.03
CA GLY A 21 4.16 2.54 -4.67
C GLY A 21 4.43 3.76 -3.79
N PRO A 22 4.23 4.98 -4.32
CA PRO A 22 3.67 5.27 -5.64
C PRO A 22 4.56 4.77 -6.79
N LEU A 23 3.95 4.07 -7.74
CA LEU A 23 4.56 3.56 -8.98
C LEU A 23 4.08 4.46 -10.12
N PRO A 24 5.00 5.13 -10.85
CA PRO A 24 4.61 5.91 -12.01
C PRO A 24 4.05 5.01 -13.11
N GLU A 25 2.93 5.41 -13.69
CA GLU A 25 2.37 4.77 -14.88
C GLU A 25 3.02 5.35 -16.13
N TYR A 26 3.51 4.45 -17.00
CA TYR A 26 4.07 4.80 -18.30
C TYR A 26 3.20 4.19 -19.40
N ASN A 27 3.02 4.94 -20.48
CA ASN A 27 2.31 4.46 -21.65
C ASN A 27 3.18 3.46 -22.45
N ARG A 28 2.63 2.93 -23.54
CA ARG A 28 3.36 2.01 -24.45
C ARG A 28 4.61 2.60 -25.12
N PHE A 29 4.81 3.92 -25.00
CA PHE A 29 5.94 4.67 -25.55
C PHE A 29 6.94 5.07 -24.47
N ASP A 30 6.83 4.52 -23.25
CA ASP A 30 7.66 4.85 -22.09
C ASP A 30 7.49 6.30 -21.58
N GLU A 31 6.39 6.96 -21.95
CA GLU A 31 6.09 8.32 -21.46
C GLU A 31 5.23 8.25 -20.21
N TYR A 32 5.56 9.07 -19.21
CA TYR A 32 4.79 9.18 -17.98
C TYR A 32 3.36 9.66 -18.29
N THR A 33 2.35 8.91 -17.87
CA THR A 33 0.94 9.22 -18.16
C THR A 33 0.37 10.33 -17.28
N GLY A 34 1.11 10.73 -16.23
CA GLY A 34 0.64 11.69 -15.23
C GLY A 34 -0.09 11.04 -14.05
N ALA A 35 -0.17 9.71 -14.01
CA ALA A 35 -0.76 8.97 -12.92
C ALA A 35 0.28 8.14 -12.18
N ASP A 36 0.25 8.21 -10.85
CA ASP A 36 0.92 7.26 -9.99
C ASP A 36 -0.12 6.29 -9.43
N TYR A 37 0.23 5.01 -9.36
CA TYR A 37 -0.61 3.97 -8.78
C TYR A 37 0.13 3.21 -7.69
N TYR A 38 -0.64 2.50 -6.88
CA TYR A 38 -0.15 1.58 -5.87
C TYR A 38 -0.52 0.17 -6.30
N ARG A 39 0.32 -0.79 -5.95
CA ARG A 39 0.09 -2.20 -6.24
C ARG A 39 0.35 -3.06 -5.01
N CYS A 40 -0.59 -3.92 -4.65
CA CYS A 40 -0.37 -4.89 -3.60
C CYS A 40 0.42 -6.09 -4.12
N ARG A 41 1.61 -6.33 -3.56
CA ARG A 41 2.51 -7.44 -3.91
C ARG A 41 1.98 -8.82 -3.52
N ARG A 42 0.91 -8.89 -2.72
CA ARG A 42 0.30 -10.16 -2.27
C ARG A 42 -0.79 -10.66 -3.21
N CYS A 43 -1.79 -9.84 -3.50
CA CYS A 43 -2.94 -10.20 -4.34
C CYS A 43 -2.84 -9.69 -5.77
N GLY A 44 -1.92 -8.76 -6.06
CA GLY A 44 -1.79 -8.13 -7.37
C GLY A 44 -2.78 -7.00 -7.63
N ALA A 45 -3.61 -6.62 -6.65
CA ALA A 45 -4.56 -5.51 -6.79
C ALA A 45 -3.83 -4.17 -7.00
N GLU A 46 -4.39 -3.33 -7.85
CA GLU A 46 -3.85 -2.01 -8.20
C GLU A 46 -4.90 -0.93 -7.88
N ALA A 47 -4.46 0.19 -7.34
CA ALA A 47 -5.33 1.31 -7.06
C ALA A 47 -4.57 2.64 -7.12
N LEU A 48 -5.26 3.73 -7.44
CA LEU A 48 -4.66 5.07 -7.48
C LEU A 48 -4.35 5.63 -6.10
N ARG A 49 -5.00 5.13 -5.03
CA ARG A 49 -4.74 5.55 -3.66
C ARG A 49 -4.37 4.35 -2.81
N ARG A 50 -3.40 4.57 -1.92
CA ARG A 50 -2.95 3.55 -0.97
C ARG A 50 -4.08 2.99 -0.11
N ILE A 51 -4.99 3.85 0.37
CA ILE A 51 -6.09 3.46 1.27
C ILE A 51 -7.02 2.38 0.69
N ASP A 52 -7.25 2.40 -0.63
CA ASP A 52 -8.08 1.40 -1.30
C ASP A 52 -7.43 0.00 -1.27
N LEU A 53 -6.09 -0.06 -1.23
CA LEU A 53 -5.35 -1.31 -1.05
C LEU A 53 -5.14 -1.69 0.41
N GLU A 54 -5.19 -0.74 1.33
CA GLU A 54 -5.07 -1.04 2.76
C GLU A 54 -6.23 -1.92 3.22
N ALA A 55 -7.45 -1.58 2.82
CA ALA A 55 -8.63 -2.43 3.07
C ALA A 55 -8.53 -3.80 2.40
N CYS A 56 -8.00 -3.87 1.17
CA CYS A 56 -7.85 -5.12 0.42
C CYS A 56 -6.75 -6.05 1.00
N CYS A 57 -5.64 -5.50 1.46
CA CYS A 57 -4.46 -6.26 1.87
C CYS A 57 -4.39 -6.57 3.37
N GLU A 58 -5.40 -6.16 4.14
CA GLU A 58 -5.60 -6.54 5.55
C GLU A 58 -6.21 -7.95 5.70
N SER A 59 -6.91 -8.46 4.67
CA SER A 59 -7.55 -9.79 4.67
C SER A 59 -6.57 -10.98 4.56
#